data_AF-A0A3P6H3J3-F1
#
_entry.id   AF-A0A3P6H3J3-F1
#
_cell.length_a   1.000
_cell.length_b   1.000
_cell.length_c   1.000
_cell.angle_alpha   90.00
_cell.angle_beta   90.00
_cell.angle_gamma   90.00
#
_symmetry.space_group_name_H-M   'P 1'
#
loop_
_entity.id
_entity.type
_entity.pdbx_description
1 polymer ?
#
loop_
_entity_poly.entity_id
_entity_poly.type
_entity_poly.pdbx_seq_one_letter_code
_entity_poly.pdbx_strand_id
1 'polypeptide(L)'
;MINYLIAPVSLFFLGQLGKTELAAGGLAIAIFHVAGVSIVVGLLSASETFFSQTFGGSNKFRLGIQVQRAAVILLICCFPCWAIYIIIEPILLASKQPPLVAKGSALSQSLGYVMQAATVIAYIFISRLYRKTWDSVHVELWHDWGLWFRLAIPGMLMSGLEWWVCESGSLVSGLRGEQALAAQTIINNIESVIYCTFPLGFGIASTIRIGQFLGANKAVGPRSTALVALAMIAFTTVINAFILTFARYQIPRIFTNDRGVIEMVGQSLFSIVAFQFVDSIVGVASGIIRGVGMQQVGAIVCGVCMYLVGGPIGLCLLLLTDLSVAGFWWGLTAGMGLESIIYVILILKIDWNDMCTKAAKRTEIKFVHAVPGQREIEIKGLFPIFQFIKQKTSIVAKKAIDHFTVVTLIHCDPFCSHPFALKLIQVFSKTKVENVVVHA
;
A
#
# COMPACT_ATOMS: atom_id res chain seq x y z
N MET A 1 5.92 1.09 -6.42
CA MET A 1 7.12 1.83 -5.98
C MET A 1 6.89 3.34 -6.03
N ILE A 2 6.61 3.97 -7.19
CA ILE A 2 6.42 5.44 -7.29
C ILE A 2 5.38 6.02 -6.31
N ASN A 3 4.27 5.31 -6.04
CA ASN A 3 3.25 5.76 -5.07
C ASN A 3 3.79 6.04 -3.68
N TYR A 4 4.79 5.28 -3.21
CA TYR A 4 5.31 5.44 -1.86
C TYR A 4 6.22 6.67 -1.71
N LEU A 5 6.48 7.40 -2.80
CA LEU A 5 7.18 8.69 -2.77
C LEU A 5 6.25 9.88 -2.46
N ILE A 6 4.94 9.69 -2.54
CA ILE A 6 3.96 10.78 -2.36
C ILE A 6 4.04 11.37 -0.94
N ALA A 7 4.11 10.51 0.09
CA ALA A 7 4.22 10.96 1.49
C ALA A 7 5.56 11.66 1.77
N PRO A 8 6.74 11.11 1.39
CA PRO A 8 8.02 11.80 1.52
C PRO A 8 8.07 13.16 0.83
N VAL A 9 7.50 13.28 -0.38
CA VAL A 9 7.44 14.57 -1.11
C VAL A 9 6.57 15.57 -0.36
N SER A 10 5.43 15.14 0.19
CA SER A 10 4.56 16.01 0.97
C SER A 10 5.25 16.50 2.26
N LEU A 11 5.97 15.60 2.95
CA LEU A 11 6.71 15.92 4.17
C LEU A 11 7.96 16.75 3.91
N PHE A 12 8.60 16.63 2.74
CA PHE A 12 9.64 17.55 2.30
C PHE A 12 9.13 18.99 2.34
N PHE A 13 7.98 19.27 1.72
CA PHE A 13 7.41 20.63 1.74
C PHE A 13 7.03 21.08 3.15
N LEU A 14 6.45 20.20 3.96
CA LEU A 14 6.09 20.53 5.35
C LEU A 14 7.31 20.82 6.22
N GLY A 15 8.41 20.09 6.03
CA GLY A 15 9.65 20.30 6.78
C GLY A 15 10.38 21.60 6.43
N GLN A 16 10.10 22.19 5.27
CA GLN A 16 10.57 23.55 4.92
C GLN A 16 9.76 24.65 5.63
N LEU A 17 8.53 24.37 6.07
CA LEU A 17 7.71 25.34 6.81
C LEU A 17 8.13 25.41 8.28
N GLY A 18 8.43 24.27 8.89
CA GLY A 18 8.86 24.22 10.28
C GLY A 18 8.75 22.82 10.88
N LYS A 19 9.34 22.63 12.06
CA LYS A 19 9.31 21.34 12.77
C LYS A 19 7.92 20.99 13.28
N THR A 20 7.11 21.98 13.64
CA THR A 20 5.76 21.77 14.18
C THR A 20 4.81 21.31 13.06
N GLU A 21 4.90 21.91 11.87
CA GLU A 21 4.14 21.53 10.68
C GLU A 21 4.54 20.14 10.18
N LEU A 22 5.85 19.83 10.21
CA LEU A 22 6.37 18.51 9.88
C LEU A 22 5.86 17.44 10.84
N ALA A 23 5.90 17.70 12.14
CA ALA A 23 5.41 16.80 13.17
C ALA A 23 3.89 16.57 13.05
N ALA A 24 3.11 17.63 12.85
CA ALA A 24 1.65 17.54 12.67
C ALA A 24 1.27 16.77 11.39
N GLY A 25 1.93 17.04 10.27
CA GLY A 25 1.69 16.32 9.02
C GLY A 25 2.12 14.86 9.07
N GLY A 26 3.25 14.57 9.73
CA GLY A 26 3.70 13.20 9.99
C GLY A 26 2.68 12.40 10.78
N LEU A 27 2.15 12.99 11.86
CA LEU A 27 1.10 12.39 12.68
C LEU A 27 -0.19 12.13 11.89
N ALA A 28 -0.61 13.06 11.02
CA ALA A 28 -1.79 12.88 10.17
C ALA A 28 -1.61 11.74 9.17
N ILE A 29 -0.43 11.63 8.55
CA ILE A 29 -0.09 10.52 7.64
C ILE A 29 -0.09 9.19 8.39
N ALA A 30 0.50 9.14 9.59
CA ALA A 30 0.53 7.94 10.43
C ALA A 30 -0.90 7.44 10.73
N ILE A 31 -1.81 8.34 11.13
CA ILE A 31 -3.22 7.99 11.39
C ILE A 31 -3.88 7.43 10.12
N PHE A 32 -3.66 8.06 8.97
CA PHE A 32 -4.23 7.59 7.70
C PHE A 32 -3.72 6.20 7.29
N HIS A 33 -2.43 5.93 7.48
CA HIS A 33 -1.84 4.62 7.20
C HIS A 33 -2.37 3.53 8.16
N VAL A 34 -2.45 3.83 9.46
CA VAL A 34 -2.92 2.88 10.49
C VAL A 34 -4.40 2.58 10.32
N ALA A 35 -5.24 3.61 10.23
CA ALA A 35 -6.69 3.43 10.24
C ALA A 35 -7.26 3.00 8.87
N GLY A 36 -6.58 3.33 7.77
CA GLY A 36 -7.08 3.09 6.42
C GLY A 36 -6.22 2.13 5.61
N VAL A 37 -5.07 2.62 5.13
CA VAL A 37 -4.30 1.94 4.06
C VAL A 37 -3.84 0.54 4.45
N SER A 38 -3.30 0.37 5.67
CA SER A 38 -2.78 -0.92 6.14
C SER A 38 -3.83 -2.03 6.14
N ILE A 39 -5.06 -1.74 6.56
CA ILE A 39 -6.16 -2.69 6.60
C ILE A 39 -6.53 -3.12 5.17
N VAL A 40 -6.67 -2.17 4.26
CA VAL A 40 -7.07 -2.45 2.87
C VAL A 40 -5.99 -3.24 2.13
N VAL A 41 -4.74 -2.79 2.21
CA VAL A 41 -3.58 -3.48 1.60
C VAL A 41 -3.43 -4.88 2.20
N GLY A 42 -3.57 -5.00 3.52
CA GLY A 42 -3.51 -6.25 4.25
C GLY A 42 -4.57 -7.26 3.82
N LEU A 43 -5.84 -6.84 3.72
CA LEU A 43 -6.92 -7.70 3.23
C LEU A 43 -6.69 -8.11 1.77
N LEU A 44 -6.27 -7.18 0.92
CA LEU A 44 -6.01 -7.46 -0.49
C LEU A 44 -4.76 -8.31 -0.73
N SER A 45 -3.86 -8.47 0.26
CA SER A 45 -2.67 -9.31 0.14
C SER A 45 -3.00 -10.78 -0.18
N ALA A 46 -4.19 -11.28 0.22
CA ALA A 46 -4.65 -12.61 -0.17
C ALA A 46 -4.83 -12.76 -1.69
N SER A 47 -5.12 -11.65 -2.38
CA SER A 47 -5.22 -11.61 -3.84
C SER A 47 -3.90 -12.02 -4.49
N GLU A 48 -2.75 -11.67 -3.91
CA GLU A 48 -1.44 -12.07 -4.44
C GLU A 48 -1.33 -13.60 -4.53
N THR A 49 -1.73 -14.30 -3.46
CA THR A 49 -1.74 -15.77 -3.40
C THR A 49 -2.76 -16.38 -4.36
N PHE A 50 -4.02 -15.92 -4.32
CA PHE A 50 -5.07 -16.47 -5.17
C PHE A 50 -4.79 -16.24 -6.64
N PHE A 51 -4.36 -15.03 -7.02
CA PHE A 51 -4.15 -14.68 -8.42
C PHE A 51 -2.97 -15.45 -8.99
N SER A 52 -1.85 -15.51 -8.26
CA SER A 52 -0.66 -16.22 -8.72
C SER A 52 -0.87 -17.73 -8.83
N GLN A 53 -1.51 -18.36 -7.84
CA GLN A 53 -1.83 -19.79 -7.87
C GLN A 53 -2.85 -20.12 -8.96
N THR A 54 -3.89 -19.30 -9.13
CA THR A 54 -4.90 -19.52 -10.18
C THR A 54 -4.30 -19.33 -11.57
N PHE A 55 -3.42 -18.34 -11.75
CA PHE A 55 -2.75 -18.09 -13.03
C PHE A 55 -1.73 -19.18 -13.39
N GLY A 56 -1.07 -19.77 -12.39
CA GLY A 56 -0.20 -20.92 -12.56
C GLY A 56 -0.94 -22.23 -12.88
N GLY A 57 -2.20 -22.34 -12.45
CA GLY A 57 -3.05 -23.50 -12.67
C GLY A 57 -3.46 -23.74 -14.12
N SER A 58 -4.11 -24.89 -14.35
CA SER A 58 -4.57 -25.32 -15.68
C SER A 58 -5.67 -24.43 -16.25
N ASN A 59 -6.58 -23.91 -15.42
CA ASN A 59 -7.68 -23.06 -15.84
C ASN A 59 -7.50 -21.59 -15.39
N LYS A 60 -6.91 -20.78 -16.27
CA LYS A 60 -6.60 -19.37 -16.02
C LYS A 60 -7.82 -18.46 -16.03
N PHE A 61 -8.94 -18.87 -16.63
CA PHE A 61 -10.18 -18.07 -16.67
C PHE A 61 -10.79 -17.90 -15.28
N ARG A 62 -10.50 -18.83 -14.35
CA ARG A 62 -10.87 -18.69 -12.94
C ARG A 62 -10.30 -17.45 -12.26
N LEU A 63 -9.27 -16.83 -12.85
CA LEU A 63 -8.71 -15.58 -12.33
C LEU A 63 -9.73 -14.44 -12.33
N GLY A 64 -10.60 -14.36 -13.35
CA GLY A 64 -11.66 -13.35 -13.43
C GLY A 64 -12.58 -13.35 -12.20
N ILE A 65 -12.93 -14.53 -11.68
CA ILE A 65 -13.75 -14.69 -10.47
C ILE A 65 -13.02 -14.11 -9.25
N GLN A 66 -11.72 -14.40 -9.10
CA GLN A 66 -10.95 -13.90 -7.96
C GLN A 66 -10.77 -12.37 -8.03
N VAL A 67 -10.59 -11.81 -9.23
CA VAL A 67 -10.52 -10.35 -9.40
C VAL A 67 -11.85 -9.68 -9.06
N GLN A 68 -12.99 -10.29 -9.44
CA GLN A 68 -14.32 -9.80 -9.05
C GLN A 68 -14.50 -9.77 -7.52
N ARG A 69 -14.06 -10.83 -6.82
CA ARG A 69 -14.09 -10.88 -5.35
C ARG A 69 -13.23 -9.79 -4.72
N ALA A 70 -11.98 -9.64 -5.18
CA ALA A 70 -11.09 -8.59 -4.70
C ALA A 70 -11.67 -7.18 -4.93
N ALA A 71 -12.34 -6.96 -6.07
CA ALA A 71 -13.01 -5.69 -6.37
C ALA A 71 -14.17 -5.40 -5.40
N VAL A 72 -14.99 -6.40 -5.08
CA VAL A 72 -16.07 -6.27 -4.07
C VAL A 72 -15.51 -5.87 -2.70
N ILE A 73 -14.41 -6.52 -2.28
CA ILE A 73 -13.77 -6.21 -1.00
C ILE A 73 -13.20 -4.80 -1.00
N LEU A 74 -12.53 -4.40 -2.07
CA LEU A 74 -12.01 -3.04 -2.22
C LEU A 74 -13.15 -2.01 -2.13
N LEU A 75 -14.28 -2.25 -2.81
CA LEU A 75 -15.45 -1.37 -2.76
C LEU A 75 -16.05 -1.27 -1.35
N ILE A 76 -16.12 -2.39 -0.62
CA ILE A 76 -16.58 -2.39 0.78
C ILE A 76 -15.59 -1.60 1.67
N CYS A 77 -14.30 -1.80 1.46
CA CYS A 77 -13.25 -1.08 2.19
C CYS A 77 -13.19 0.42 1.87
N CYS A 78 -13.71 0.86 0.72
CA CYS A 78 -13.81 2.28 0.40
C CYS A 78 -14.72 3.05 1.37
N PHE A 79 -15.75 2.41 1.95
CA PHE A 79 -16.67 3.08 2.88
C PHE A 79 -15.98 3.52 4.19
N PRO A 80 -15.24 2.64 4.92
CA PRO A 80 -14.41 3.06 6.05
C PRO A 80 -13.36 4.12 5.67
N CYS A 81 -12.69 3.97 4.53
CA CYS A 81 -11.70 4.95 4.08
C CYS A 81 -12.31 6.33 3.86
N TRP A 82 -13.52 6.41 3.28
CA TRP A 82 -14.27 7.66 3.14
C TRP A 82 -14.65 8.27 4.49
N ALA A 83 -15.09 7.45 5.45
CA ALA A 83 -15.41 7.92 6.79
C ALA A 83 -14.18 8.53 7.49
N ILE A 84 -13.01 7.89 7.37
CA ILE A 84 -11.74 8.42 7.90
C ILE A 84 -11.35 9.72 7.19
N TYR A 85 -11.55 9.79 5.88
CA TYR A 85 -11.21 10.98 5.10
C TYR A 85 -12.03 12.22 5.51
N ILE A 86 -13.30 12.04 5.87
CA ILE A 86 -14.15 13.11 6.40
C ILE A 86 -13.63 13.63 7.75
N ILE A 87 -12.96 12.78 8.54
CA ILE A 87 -12.40 13.15 9.85
C ILE A 87 -11.04 13.86 9.72
N ILE A 88 -10.31 13.64 8.62
CA ILE A 88 -8.98 14.23 8.39
C ILE A 88 -9.06 15.74 8.14
N GLU A 89 -10.10 16.24 7.46
CA GLU A 89 -10.25 17.68 7.18
C GLU A 89 -10.33 18.54 8.47
N PRO A 90 -11.16 18.19 9.47
CA PRO A 90 -11.14 18.84 10.78
C PRO A 90 -9.78 18.78 11.49
N ILE A 91 -9.04 17.68 11.38
CA ILE A 91 -7.72 17.50 12.02
C ILE A 91 -6.67 18.42 11.35
N LEU A 92 -6.69 18.51 10.01
CA LEU A 92 -5.80 19.39 9.26
C LEU A 92 -6.09 20.87 9.51
N LEU A 93 -7.38 21.24 9.64
CA LEU A 93 -7.80 22.59 10.01
C LEU A 93 -7.44 22.93 11.48
N ALA A 94 -7.56 21.98 12.39
CA ALA A 94 -7.12 22.13 13.78
C ALA A 94 -5.59 22.33 13.90
N SER A 95 -4.82 21.82 12.94
CA SER A 95 -3.37 21.98 12.85
C SER A 95 -2.93 23.35 12.29
N LYS A 96 -3.84 24.31 12.13
CA LYS A 96 -3.60 25.66 11.58
C LYS A 96 -3.00 25.69 10.16
N GLN A 97 -3.18 24.62 9.38
CA GLN A 97 -2.69 24.62 8.00
C GLN A 97 -3.48 25.60 7.13
N PRO A 98 -2.82 26.31 6.18
CA PRO A 98 -3.54 27.08 5.17
C PRO A 98 -4.49 26.16 4.39
N PRO A 99 -5.79 26.48 4.26
CA PRO A 99 -6.77 25.62 3.59
C PRO A 99 -6.38 25.24 2.15
N LEU A 100 -5.58 26.08 1.49
CA LEU A 100 -5.07 25.84 0.15
C LEU A 100 -4.06 24.69 0.08
N VAL A 101 -3.20 24.53 1.09
CA VAL A 101 -2.17 23.47 1.13
C VAL A 101 -2.79 22.11 1.41
N ALA A 102 -3.75 22.06 2.34
CA ALA A 102 -4.51 20.85 2.63
C ALA A 102 -5.29 20.37 1.39
N LYS A 103 -6.00 21.30 0.72
CA LYS A 103 -6.75 21.00 -0.52
C LYS A 103 -5.84 20.59 -1.68
N GLY A 104 -4.70 21.26 -1.88
CA GLY A 104 -3.73 20.94 -2.93
C GLY A 104 -3.09 19.56 -2.75
N SER A 105 -2.76 19.19 -1.52
CA SER A 105 -2.21 17.87 -1.18
C SER A 105 -3.22 16.75 -1.43
N ALA A 106 -4.47 16.94 -0.97
CA ALA A 106 -5.58 16.03 -1.23
C ALA A 106 -5.85 15.81 -2.73
N LEU A 107 -5.88 16.90 -3.50
CA LEU A 107 -6.11 16.86 -4.95
C LEU A 107 -4.96 16.12 -5.68
N SER A 108 -3.72 16.41 -5.32
CA SER A 108 -2.54 15.79 -5.92
C SER A 108 -2.50 14.28 -5.65
N GLN A 109 -2.80 13.86 -4.42
CA GLN A 109 -2.90 12.45 -4.05
C GLN A 109 -4.02 11.74 -4.82
N SER A 110 -5.21 12.34 -4.87
CA SER A 110 -6.36 11.78 -5.58
C SER A 110 -6.07 11.61 -7.07
N LEU A 111 -5.44 12.62 -7.70
CA LEU A 111 -5.04 12.57 -9.10
C LEU A 111 -4.00 11.46 -9.33
N GLY A 112 -3.02 11.31 -8.43
CA GLY A 112 -2.02 10.25 -8.48
C GLY A 112 -2.64 8.85 -8.50
N TYR A 113 -3.58 8.58 -7.60
CA TYR A 113 -4.29 7.29 -7.55
C TYR A 113 -5.14 7.04 -8.80
N VAL A 114 -5.85 8.07 -9.30
CA VAL A 114 -6.63 7.97 -10.55
C VAL A 114 -5.74 7.67 -11.75
N MET A 115 -4.60 8.36 -11.88
CA MET A 115 -3.65 8.14 -12.97
C MET A 115 -3.03 6.74 -12.92
N GLN A 116 -2.73 6.25 -11.72
CA GLN A 116 -2.27 4.87 -11.55
C GLN A 116 -3.33 3.87 -12.00
N ALA A 117 -4.57 4.00 -11.53
CA ALA A 117 -5.65 3.12 -11.94
C ALA A 117 -5.83 3.13 -13.46
N ALA A 118 -5.80 4.31 -14.07
CA ALA A 118 -5.88 4.47 -15.52
C ALA A 118 -4.72 3.76 -16.25
N THR A 119 -3.50 3.85 -15.74
CA THR A 119 -2.32 3.22 -16.34
C THR A 119 -2.38 1.70 -16.24
N VAL A 120 -2.79 1.15 -15.10
CA VAL A 120 -2.96 -0.31 -14.94
C VAL A 120 -4.07 -0.82 -15.86
N ILE A 121 -5.20 -0.11 -15.95
CA ILE A 121 -6.30 -0.46 -16.86
C ILE A 121 -5.81 -0.42 -18.31
N ALA A 122 -5.12 0.66 -18.72
CA ALA A 122 -4.55 0.78 -20.04
C ALA A 122 -3.57 -0.37 -20.34
N TYR A 123 -2.71 -0.73 -19.39
CA TYR A 123 -1.79 -1.86 -19.52
C TYR A 123 -2.54 -3.19 -19.74
N ILE A 124 -3.62 -3.46 -19.00
CA ILE A 124 -4.44 -4.68 -19.16
C ILE A 124 -5.06 -4.74 -20.56
N PHE A 125 -5.57 -3.61 -21.07
CA PHE A 125 -6.17 -3.54 -22.41
C PHE A 125 -5.12 -3.67 -23.53
N ILE A 126 -3.99 -2.97 -23.42
CA ILE A 126 -2.90 -2.99 -24.41
C ILE A 126 -2.24 -4.37 -24.48
N SER A 127 -1.94 -4.98 -23.32
CA SER A 127 -1.33 -6.33 -23.25
C SER A 127 -2.30 -7.45 -23.62
N ARG A 128 -3.61 -7.14 -23.75
CA ARG A 128 -4.70 -8.10 -24.00
C ARG A 128 -4.73 -9.25 -22.98
N LEU A 129 -4.22 -9.03 -21.77
CA LEU A 129 -4.11 -10.05 -20.74
C LEU A 129 -5.48 -10.64 -20.38
N TYR A 130 -6.51 -9.79 -20.39
CA TYR A 130 -7.90 -10.16 -20.13
C TYR A 130 -8.37 -11.34 -20.99
N ARG A 131 -7.94 -11.45 -22.26
CA ARG A 131 -8.36 -12.54 -23.16
C ARG A 131 -7.98 -13.94 -22.66
N LYS A 132 -6.92 -14.05 -21.85
CA LYS A 132 -6.43 -15.34 -21.32
C LYS A 132 -6.97 -15.66 -19.93
N THR A 133 -7.56 -14.67 -19.25
CA THR A 133 -7.83 -14.74 -17.81
C THR A 133 -9.25 -14.37 -17.41
N TRP A 134 -9.99 -13.72 -18.31
CA TRP A 134 -11.32 -13.20 -18.05
C TRP A 134 -12.18 -13.23 -19.32
N ASP A 135 -13.23 -14.05 -19.32
CA ASP A 135 -14.21 -14.17 -20.39
C ASP A 135 -15.52 -13.39 -20.10
N SER A 136 -16.04 -13.40 -18.86
CA SER A 136 -17.31 -12.74 -18.51
C SER A 136 -17.48 -12.40 -17.02
N VAL A 137 -18.59 -11.76 -16.64
CA VAL A 137 -18.95 -11.58 -15.23
C VAL A 137 -19.54 -12.88 -14.70
N HIS A 138 -19.01 -13.38 -13.58
CA HIS A 138 -19.33 -14.71 -13.05
C HIS A 138 -20.14 -14.58 -11.75
N VAL A 139 -21.30 -15.22 -11.69
CA VAL A 139 -22.13 -15.23 -10.46
C VAL A 139 -21.49 -16.11 -9.37
N GLU A 140 -20.59 -17.01 -9.77
CA GLU A 140 -19.76 -17.85 -8.91
C GLU A 140 -18.87 -17.04 -7.95
N LEU A 141 -18.73 -15.73 -8.16
CA LEU A 141 -18.06 -14.83 -7.22
C LEU A 141 -18.67 -14.92 -5.81
N TRP A 142 -19.97 -15.22 -5.68
CA TRP A 142 -20.68 -15.27 -4.38
C TRP A 142 -20.41 -16.53 -3.55
N HIS A 143 -19.68 -17.50 -4.08
CA HIS A 143 -19.39 -18.76 -3.39
C HIS A 143 -18.03 -18.72 -2.65
N ASP A 144 -17.85 -19.61 -1.67
CA ASP A 144 -16.55 -19.91 -1.02
C ASP A 144 -15.78 -18.70 -0.41
N TRP A 145 -16.49 -17.65 0.03
CA TRP A 145 -15.87 -16.50 0.72
C TRP A 145 -15.09 -16.86 1.98
N GLY A 146 -15.50 -17.93 2.67
CA GLY A 146 -14.78 -18.43 3.84
C GLY A 146 -13.33 -18.81 3.55
N LEU A 147 -13.05 -19.33 2.34
CA LEU A 147 -11.68 -19.63 1.92
C LEU A 147 -10.87 -18.36 1.69
N TRP A 148 -11.50 -17.32 1.13
CA TRP A 148 -10.85 -16.04 0.85
C TRP A 148 -10.47 -15.33 2.16
N PHE A 149 -11.43 -15.21 3.09
CA PHE A 149 -11.19 -14.57 4.39
C PHE A 149 -10.22 -15.34 5.30
N ARG A 150 -10.13 -16.67 5.16
CA ARG A 150 -9.13 -17.48 5.88
C ARG A 150 -7.69 -17.15 5.49
N LEU A 151 -7.46 -16.56 4.32
CA LEU A 151 -6.15 -16.02 3.93
C LEU A 151 -6.06 -14.51 4.14
N ALA A 152 -7.15 -13.77 3.90
CA ALA A 152 -7.16 -12.32 3.96
C ALA A 152 -7.09 -11.75 5.37
N ILE A 153 -7.81 -12.32 6.35
CA ILE A 153 -7.76 -11.83 7.73
C ILE A 153 -6.35 -12.04 8.31
N PRO A 154 -5.72 -13.22 8.17
CA PRO A 154 -4.34 -13.34 8.61
C PRO A 154 -3.35 -12.53 7.78
N GLY A 155 -3.56 -12.36 6.47
CA GLY A 155 -2.74 -11.46 5.66
C GLY A 155 -2.82 -10.01 6.14
N MET A 156 -4.02 -9.57 6.52
CA MET A 156 -4.26 -8.26 7.13
C MET A 156 -3.55 -8.11 8.46
N LEU A 157 -3.64 -9.10 9.35
CA LEU A 157 -2.92 -9.07 10.62
C LEU A 157 -1.40 -9.12 10.41
N MET A 158 -0.92 -9.96 9.51
CA MET A 158 0.52 -10.09 9.22
C MET A 158 1.11 -8.77 8.75
N SER A 159 0.54 -8.12 7.74
CA SER A 159 1.02 -6.83 7.25
C SER A 159 0.68 -5.67 8.20
N GLY A 160 -0.49 -5.72 8.84
CA GLY A 160 -0.98 -4.67 9.72
C GLY A 160 -0.17 -4.57 11.01
N LEU A 161 0.10 -5.69 11.68
CA LEU A 161 0.89 -5.72 12.93
C LEU A 161 2.30 -5.14 12.74
N GLU A 162 2.95 -5.45 11.60
CA GLU A 162 4.25 -4.89 11.21
C GLU A 162 4.19 -3.37 11.04
N TRP A 163 3.15 -2.86 10.36
CA TRP A 163 3.03 -1.41 10.12
C TRP A 163 2.58 -0.65 11.37
N TRP A 164 1.63 -1.19 12.13
CA TRP A 164 1.07 -0.54 13.30
C TRP A 164 2.09 -0.40 14.43
N VAL A 165 3.00 -1.37 14.60
CA VAL A 165 4.05 -1.24 15.62
C VAL A 165 5.01 -0.11 15.25
N CYS A 166 5.42 0.04 13.99
CA CYS A 166 6.28 1.14 13.54
C CYS A 166 5.59 2.50 13.73
N GLU A 167 4.31 2.60 13.36
CA GLU A 167 3.54 3.85 13.51
C GLU A 167 3.20 4.20 14.97
N SER A 168 3.21 3.22 15.87
CA SER A 168 3.09 3.49 17.31
C SER A 168 4.25 4.36 17.82
N GLY A 169 5.44 4.24 17.21
CA GLY A 169 6.58 5.12 17.50
C GLY A 169 6.28 6.57 17.13
N SER A 170 5.62 6.81 15.99
CA SER A 170 5.16 8.15 15.59
C SER A 170 4.16 8.72 16.60
N LEU A 171 3.20 7.91 17.07
CA LEU A 171 2.21 8.36 18.06
C LEU A 171 2.84 8.67 19.43
N VAL A 172 3.78 7.83 19.88
CA VAL A 172 4.36 7.90 21.23
C VAL A 172 5.54 8.87 21.32
N SER A 173 6.30 9.06 20.24
CA SER A 173 7.43 10.01 20.19
C SER A 173 6.99 11.46 20.45
N GLY A 174 5.73 11.81 20.17
CA GLY A 174 5.13 13.09 20.55
C GLY A 174 5.19 13.39 22.05
N LEU A 175 5.18 12.36 22.91
CA LEU A 175 5.29 12.51 24.37
C LEU A 175 6.69 12.98 24.80
N ARG A 176 7.72 12.80 23.96
CA ARG A 176 9.09 13.28 24.20
C ARG A 176 9.32 14.70 23.65
N GLY A 177 8.33 15.27 22.97
CA GLY A 177 8.35 16.62 22.42
C GLY A 177 8.39 16.67 20.90
N GLU A 178 8.15 17.86 20.35
CA GLU A 178 8.02 18.09 18.89
C GLU A 178 9.28 17.70 18.11
N GLN A 179 10.47 17.86 18.70
CA GLN A 179 11.73 17.49 18.04
C GLN A 179 11.86 15.97 17.84
N ALA A 180 11.47 15.17 18.84
CA ALA A 180 11.50 13.72 18.75
C ALA A 180 10.47 13.20 17.72
N LEU A 181 9.28 13.81 17.71
CA LEU A 181 8.23 13.49 16.73
C LEU A 181 8.65 13.83 15.30
N ALA A 182 9.27 15.00 15.09
CA ALA A 182 9.80 15.39 13.79
C ALA A 182 10.92 14.43 13.32
N ALA A 183 11.83 14.05 14.21
CA ALA A 183 12.89 13.09 13.90
C ALA A 183 12.32 11.70 13.56
N GLN A 184 11.39 11.18 14.36
CA GLN A 184 10.71 9.91 14.09
C GLN A 184 9.97 9.94 12.75
N THR A 185 9.30 11.04 12.42
CA THR A 185 8.60 11.22 11.13
C THR A 185 9.57 11.12 9.95
N ILE A 186 10.71 11.81 10.01
CA ILE A 186 11.73 11.74 8.95
C ILE A 186 12.26 10.30 8.82
N ILE A 187 12.58 9.67 9.93
CA ILE A 187 13.11 8.31 9.97
C ILE A 187 12.13 7.30 9.37
N ASN A 188 10.87 7.34 9.79
CA ASN A 188 9.83 6.44 9.29
C ASN A 188 9.65 6.59 7.77
N ASN A 189 9.79 7.80 7.23
CA ASN A 189 9.72 8.02 5.78
C ASN A 189 10.95 7.50 5.04
N ILE A 190 12.15 7.67 5.59
CA ILE A 190 13.37 7.10 5.03
C ILE A 190 13.25 5.57 4.98
N GLU A 191 12.84 4.96 6.08
CA GLU A 191 12.58 3.53 6.20
C GLU A 191 11.55 3.08 5.15
N SER A 192 10.39 3.74 5.09
CA SER A 192 9.29 3.35 4.19
C SER A 192 9.69 3.43 2.72
N VAL A 193 10.47 4.44 2.31
CA VAL A 193 11.00 4.55 0.94
C VAL A 193 11.90 3.37 0.62
N ILE A 194 12.79 3.00 1.54
CA ILE A 194 13.73 1.91 1.33
C ILE A 194 13.01 0.56 1.30
N TYR A 195 12.10 0.30 2.26
CA TYR A 195 11.30 -0.91 2.33
C TYR A 195 10.44 -1.12 1.09
N CYS A 196 9.76 -0.06 0.64
CA CYS A 196 8.87 -0.15 -0.51
C CYS A 196 9.62 -0.32 -1.84
N THR A 197 10.89 0.07 -1.90
CA THR A 197 11.70 0.01 -3.12
C THR A 197 12.36 -1.35 -3.31
N PHE A 198 12.88 -2.00 -2.27
CA PHE A 198 13.56 -3.29 -2.43
C PHE A 198 12.85 -4.44 -1.71
N PRO A 199 12.74 -4.49 -0.36
CA PRO A 199 12.09 -5.59 0.35
C PRO A 199 10.69 -5.94 -0.17
N LEU A 200 9.77 -4.96 -0.21
CA LEU A 200 8.40 -5.19 -0.64
C LEU A 200 8.33 -5.63 -2.10
N GLY A 201 9.15 -5.03 -2.96
CA GLY A 201 9.22 -5.37 -4.38
C GLY A 201 9.65 -6.81 -4.63
N PHE A 202 10.76 -7.23 -4.02
CA PHE A 202 11.23 -8.62 -4.09
C PHE A 202 10.26 -9.59 -3.40
N GLY A 203 9.64 -9.17 -2.29
CA GLY A 203 8.60 -9.93 -1.60
C GLY A 203 7.42 -10.24 -2.52
N ILE A 204 6.82 -9.22 -3.15
CA ILE A 204 5.70 -9.39 -4.11
C ILE A 204 6.14 -10.26 -5.30
N ALA A 205 7.32 -10.03 -5.86
CA ALA A 205 7.85 -10.84 -6.96
C ALA A 205 7.98 -12.33 -6.57
N SER A 206 8.45 -12.59 -5.35
CA SER A 206 8.55 -13.93 -4.78
C SER A 206 7.18 -14.56 -4.56
N THR A 207 6.24 -13.81 -3.99
CA THR A 207 4.84 -14.23 -3.81
C THR A 207 4.26 -14.73 -5.13
N ILE A 208 4.38 -13.91 -6.18
CA ILE A 208 3.79 -14.20 -7.50
C ILE A 208 4.46 -15.43 -8.14
N ARG A 209 5.79 -15.49 -8.14
CA ARG A 209 6.54 -16.59 -8.79
C ARG A 209 6.32 -17.92 -8.07
N ILE A 210 6.36 -17.93 -6.75
CA ILE A 210 6.08 -19.13 -5.95
C ILE A 210 4.64 -19.58 -6.15
N GLY A 211 3.67 -18.66 -6.07
CA GLY A 211 2.27 -19.00 -6.31
C GLY A 211 2.04 -19.59 -7.69
N GLN A 212 2.68 -19.06 -8.74
CA GLN A 212 2.60 -19.63 -10.09
C GLN A 212 3.16 -21.06 -10.18
N PHE A 213 4.30 -21.33 -9.54
CA PHE A 213 4.86 -22.69 -9.50
C PHE A 213 3.96 -23.67 -8.73
N LEU A 214 3.42 -23.24 -7.58
CA LEU A 214 2.51 -24.05 -6.78
C LEU A 214 1.23 -24.35 -7.55
N GLY A 215 0.64 -23.33 -8.21
CA GLY A 215 -0.53 -23.49 -9.08
C GLY A 215 -0.28 -24.42 -10.27
N ALA A 216 0.93 -24.37 -10.84
CA ALA A 216 1.36 -25.25 -11.94
C ALA A 216 1.74 -26.67 -11.47
N ASN A 217 1.60 -26.99 -10.18
CA ASN A 217 2.00 -28.25 -9.57
C ASN A 217 3.49 -28.58 -9.76
N LYS A 218 4.37 -27.56 -9.67
CA LYS A 218 5.82 -27.69 -9.84
C LYS A 218 6.56 -27.36 -8.53
N ALA A 219 6.87 -28.38 -7.74
CA ALA A 219 7.47 -28.23 -6.42
C ALA A 219 8.97 -27.81 -6.41
N VAL A 220 9.70 -27.96 -7.52
CA VAL A 220 11.15 -27.67 -7.59
C VAL A 220 11.45 -26.18 -7.73
N GLY A 221 10.66 -25.46 -8.53
CA GLY A 221 10.87 -24.04 -8.85
C GLY A 221 10.79 -23.04 -7.67
N PRO A 222 9.86 -23.21 -6.71
CA PRO A 222 9.72 -22.31 -5.56
C PRO A 222 10.99 -22.16 -4.73
N ARG A 223 11.73 -23.27 -4.51
CA ARG A 223 12.96 -23.26 -3.69
C ARG A 223 14.03 -22.35 -4.29
N SER A 224 14.24 -22.43 -5.61
CA SER A 224 15.18 -21.56 -6.32
C SER A 224 14.72 -20.10 -6.27
N THR A 225 13.41 -19.85 -6.44
CA THR A 225 12.83 -18.50 -6.37
C THR A 225 13.08 -17.85 -5.00
N ALA A 226 12.84 -18.58 -3.92
CA ALA A 226 13.07 -18.12 -2.55
C ALA A 226 14.56 -17.79 -2.32
N LEU A 227 15.46 -18.66 -2.75
CA LEU A 227 16.91 -18.46 -2.59
C LEU A 227 17.40 -17.22 -3.35
N VAL A 228 16.99 -17.07 -4.62
CA VAL A 228 17.37 -15.90 -5.43
C VAL A 228 16.84 -14.61 -4.81
N ALA A 229 15.60 -14.60 -4.32
CA ALA A 229 15.03 -13.42 -3.68
C ALA A 229 15.80 -13.03 -2.40
N LEU A 230 16.15 -14.01 -1.55
CA LEU A 230 16.94 -13.79 -0.34
C LEU A 230 18.38 -13.32 -0.65
N ALA A 231 19.00 -13.82 -1.72
CA ALA A 231 20.32 -13.36 -2.15
C ALA A 231 20.29 -11.94 -2.71
N MET A 232 19.29 -11.62 -3.54
CA MET A 232 19.11 -10.28 -4.12
C MET A 232 18.89 -9.22 -3.04
N ILE A 233 18.06 -9.53 -2.04
CA ILE A 233 17.81 -8.57 -0.96
C ILE A 233 19.06 -8.33 -0.12
N ALA A 234 19.82 -9.38 0.22
CA ALA A 234 21.07 -9.25 0.95
C ALA A 234 22.05 -8.28 0.26
N PHE A 235 22.17 -8.36 -1.08
CA PHE A 235 22.98 -7.43 -1.85
C PHE A 235 22.46 -5.97 -1.77
N THR A 236 21.16 -5.76 -1.98
CA THR A 236 20.59 -4.41 -1.94
C THR A 236 20.62 -3.77 -0.54
N THR A 237 20.51 -4.58 0.51
CA THR A 237 20.59 -4.11 1.89
C THR A 237 21.98 -3.57 2.22
N VAL A 238 23.06 -4.19 1.72
CA VAL A 238 24.44 -3.69 1.90
C VAL A 238 24.60 -2.31 1.25
N ILE A 239 24.05 -2.11 0.05
CA ILE A 239 24.08 -0.81 -0.65
C ILE A 239 23.33 0.25 0.17
N ASN A 240 22.13 -0.07 0.64
CA ASN A 240 21.33 0.85 1.45
C ASN A 240 22.02 1.20 2.77
N ALA A 241 22.62 0.21 3.46
CA ALA A 241 23.39 0.42 4.68
C ALA A 241 24.57 1.39 4.47
N PHE A 242 25.27 1.25 3.33
CA PHE A 242 26.33 2.18 2.93
C PHE A 242 25.78 3.60 2.78
N ILE A 243 24.73 3.78 1.96
CA ILE A 243 24.13 5.10 1.71
C ILE A 243 23.67 5.75 3.02
N LEU A 244 22.92 5.03 3.87
CA LEU A 244 22.40 5.55 5.13
C LEU A 244 23.51 5.93 6.11
N THR A 245 24.61 5.17 6.16
CA THR A 245 25.71 5.44 7.09
C THR A 245 26.53 6.67 6.67
N PHE A 246 26.87 6.77 5.38
CA PHE A 246 27.73 7.84 4.88
C PHE A 246 26.99 9.16 4.61
N ALA A 247 25.70 9.10 4.26
CA ALA A 247 24.87 10.28 4.02
C ALA A 247 24.01 10.67 5.25
N ARG A 248 24.35 10.19 6.44
CA ARG A 248 23.47 10.26 7.62
C ARG A 248 23.08 11.68 8.07
N TYR A 249 23.90 12.69 7.80
CA TYR A 249 23.58 14.09 8.13
C TYR A 249 23.06 14.88 6.92
N GLN A 250 23.09 14.28 5.73
CA GLN A 250 22.78 14.89 4.45
C GLN A 250 21.35 14.52 4.05
N ILE A 251 20.92 13.29 4.33
CA ILE A 251 19.53 12.85 4.10
C ILE A 251 18.54 13.70 4.91
N PRO A 252 18.72 13.96 6.22
CA PRO A 252 17.74 14.72 7.00
C PRO A 252 17.64 16.19 6.56
N ARG A 253 18.72 16.74 5.99
CA ARG A 253 18.76 18.10 5.42
C ARG A 253 17.83 18.28 4.23
N ILE A 254 17.46 17.19 3.56
CA ILE A 254 16.44 17.24 2.51
C ILE A 254 15.11 17.68 3.13
N PHE A 255 14.77 17.16 4.31
CA PHE A 255 13.47 17.41 4.93
C PHE A 255 13.44 18.70 5.73
N THR A 256 14.49 19.04 6.48
CA THR A 256 14.46 20.20 7.38
C THR A 256 15.81 20.89 7.52
N ASN A 257 15.77 22.17 7.87
CA ASN A 257 16.94 22.99 8.21
C ASN A 257 17.21 23.08 9.72
N ASP A 258 16.35 22.48 10.57
CA ASP A 258 16.53 22.47 12.02
C ASP A 258 17.72 21.55 12.41
N ARG A 259 18.76 22.15 13.01
CA ARG A 259 19.98 21.44 13.40
C ARG A 259 19.73 20.35 14.45
N GLY A 260 18.83 20.58 15.39
CA GLY A 260 18.53 19.63 16.45
C GLY A 260 17.82 18.38 15.92
N VAL A 261 16.94 18.55 14.93
CA VAL A 261 16.29 17.42 14.25
C VAL A 261 17.30 16.66 13.39
N ILE A 262 18.15 17.36 12.62
CA ILE A 262 19.18 16.72 11.78
C ILE A 262 20.15 15.88 12.62
N GLU A 263 20.60 16.39 13.76
CA GLU A 263 21.53 15.68 14.63
C GLU A 263 20.90 14.43 15.24
N MET A 264 19.67 14.54 15.74
CA MET A 264 18.91 13.41 16.30
C MET A 264 18.65 12.31 15.26
N VAL A 265 18.26 12.68 14.04
CA VAL A 265 18.08 11.71 12.94
C VAL A 265 19.42 11.08 12.56
N GLY A 266 20.47 11.89 12.41
CA GLY A 266 21.80 11.41 12.05
C GLY A 266 22.39 10.40 13.03
N GLN A 267 22.12 10.56 14.33
CA GLN A 267 22.49 9.58 15.36
C GLN A 267 21.61 8.31 15.29
N SER A 268 20.31 8.48 15.07
CA SER A 268 19.35 7.37 15.00
C SER A 268 19.47 6.52 13.74
N LEU A 269 20.12 7.03 12.67
CA LEU A 269 20.27 6.27 11.42
C LEU A 269 21.08 4.98 11.58
N PHE A 270 21.95 4.86 12.59
CA PHE A 270 22.63 3.59 12.86
C PHE A 270 21.66 2.49 13.33
N SER A 271 20.70 2.81 14.19
CA SER A 271 19.63 1.87 14.56
C SER A 271 18.78 1.49 13.35
N ILE A 272 18.59 2.40 12.39
CA ILE A 272 17.86 2.13 11.15
C ILE A 272 18.63 1.19 10.24
N VAL A 273 19.94 1.35 10.11
CA VAL A 273 20.76 0.41 9.32
C VAL A 273 20.62 -1.02 9.86
N ALA A 274 20.65 -1.19 11.18
CA ALA A 274 20.47 -2.49 11.82
C ALA A 274 19.05 -3.04 11.63
N PHE A 275 18.03 -2.21 11.86
CA PHE A 275 16.62 -2.54 11.64
C PHE A 275 16.38 -2.99 10.20
N GLN A 276 16.83 -2.18 9.24
CA GLN A 276 16.63 -2.42 7.82
C GLN A 276 17.25 -3.74 7.36
N PHE A 277 18.35 -4.18 7.99
CA PHE A 277 18.97 -5.45 7.65
C PHE A 277 18.03 -6.63 7.93
N VAL A 278 17.46 -6.68 9.13
CA VAL A 278 16.53 -7.75 9.52
C VAL A 278 15.19 -7.61 8.82
N ASP A 279 14.69 -6.38 8.72
CA ASP A 279 13.42 -6.02 8.07
C ASP A 279 13.42 -6.40 6.58
N SER A 280 14.53 -6.19 5.89
CA SER A 280 14.65 -6.59 4.48
C SER A 280 14.47 -8.09 4.28
N ILE A 281 15.01 -8.91 5.19
CA ILE A 281 14.84 -10.37 5.18
C ILE A 281 13.39 -10.72 5.47
N VAL A 282 12.79 -10.08 6.49
CA VAL A 282 11.38 -10.27 6.86
C VAL A 282 10.46 -9.92 5.70
N GLY A 283 10.63 -8.79 5.01
CA GLY A 283 9.79 -8.38 3.89
C GLY A 283 9.77 -9.40 2.73
N VAL A 284 10.94 -9.97 2.39
CA VAL A 284 11.02 -11.02 1.37
C VAL A 284 10.44 -12.35 1.86
N ALA A 285 10.79 -12.75 3.08
CA ALA A 285 10.29 -13.99 3.68
C ALA A 285 8.76 -13.96 3.88
N SER A 286 8.22 -12.82 4.26
CA SER A 286 6.79 -12.52 4.36
C SER A 286 6.09 -12.70 3.01
N GLY A 287 6.69 -12.20 1.93
CA GLY A 287 6.23 -12.47 0.56
C GLY A 287 6.23 -13.97 0.20
N ILE A 288 7.29 -14.70 0.55
CA ILE A 288 7.35 -16.16 0.33
C ILE A 288 6.22 -16.88 1.10
N ILE A 289 6.02 -16.54 2.37
CA ILE A 289 4.95 -17.09 3.23
C ILE A 289 3.56 -16.78 2.64
N ARG A 290 3.33 -15.56 2.16
CA ARG A 290 2.11 -15.19 1.43
C ARG A 290 1.94 -16.04 0.16
N GLY A 291 2.99 -16.22 -0.64
CA GLY A 291 2.94 -16.97 -1.90
C GLY A 291 2.55 -18.43 -1.70
N VAL A 292 3.00 -19.03 -0.59
CA VAL A 292 2.66 -20.40 -0.18
C VAL A 292 1.25 -20.51 0.41
N GLY A 293 0.70 -19.41 0.92
CA GLY A 293 -0.61 -19.39 1.59
C GLY A 293 -0.53 -19.74 3.08
N MET A 294 0.56 -19.37 3.75
CA MET A 294 0.82 -19.62 5.18
C MET A 294 0.67 -18.35 6.05
N GLN A 295 -0.13 -17.38 5.60
CA GLN A 295 -0.34 -16.08 6.27
C GLN A 295 -0.74 -16.21 7.73
N GLN A 296 -1.49 -17.24 8.10
CA GLN A 296 -1.87 -17.48 9.50
C GLN A 296 -0.67 -17.74 10.41
N VAL A 297 0.28 -18.55 9.95
CA VAL A 297 1.51 -18.80 10.71
C VAL A 297 2.36 -17.52 10.76
N GLY A 298 2.44 -16.81 9.62
CA GLY A 298 3.12 -15.51 9.54
C GLY A 298 2.58 -14.50 10.56
N ALA A 299 1.28 -14.27 10.56
CA ALA A 299 0.62 -13.34 11.48
C ALA A 299 0.87 -13.65 12.96
N ILE A 300 0.85 -14.94 13.35
CA ILE A 300 1.13 -15.35 14.73
C ILE A 300 2.58 -15.02 15.10
N VAL A 301 3.53 -15.38 14.25
CA VAL A 301 4.96 -15.12 14.49
C VAL A 301 5.22 -13.61 14.57
N CYS A 302 4.70 -12.83 13.63
CA CYS A 302 4.80 -11.37 13.63
C CYS A 302 4.22 -10.77 14.93
N GLY A 303 3.00 -11.17 15.31
CA GLY A 303 2.36 -10.70 16.54
C GLY A 303 3.18 -11.02 17.79
N VAL A 304 3.71 -12.24 17.90
CA VAL A 304 4.55 -12.64 19.05
C VAL A 304 5.86 -11.85 19.08
N CYS A 305 6.59 -11.80 17.96
CA CYS A 305 7.90 -11.17 17.91
C CYS A 305 7.81 -9.65 18.06
N MET A 306 6.86 -9.01 17.39
CA MET A 306 6.67 -7.56 17.43
C MET A 306 6.03 -7.08 18.72
N TYR A 307 4.99 -7.73 19.24
CA TYR A 307 4.23 -7.18 20.36
C TYR A 307 4.62 -7.73 21.72
N LEU A 308 5.26 -8.90 21.81
CA LEU A 308 5.76 -9.42 23.09
C LEU A 308 7.23 -9.12 23.33
N VAL A 309 8.01 -8.81 22.28
CA VAL A 309 9.44 -8.54 22.39
C VAL A 309 9.78 -7.14 21.87
N GLY A 310 9.61 -6.89 20.56
CA GLY A 310 10.12 -5.67 19.93
C GLY A 310 9.47 -4.38 20.44
N GLY A 311 8.14 -4.36 20.50
CA GLY A 311 7.32 -3.22 20.92
C GLY A 311 7.56 -2.83 22.38
N PRO A 312 7.46 -3.75 23.36
CA PRO A 312 7.76 -3.44 24.75
C PRO A 312 9.17 -2.87 24.94
N ILE A 313 10.20 -3.51 24.34
CA ILE A 313 11.59 -3.03 24.42
C ILE A 313 11.71 -1.65 23.77
N GLY A 314 11.13 -1.47 22.57
CA GLY A 314 11.19 -0.22 21.82
C GLY A 314 10.52 0.94 22.56
N LEU A 315 9.32 0.73 23.11
CA LEU A 315 8.59 1.75 23.86
C LEU A 315 9.29 2.11 25.18
N CYS A 316 9.82 1.12 25.90
CA CYS A 316 10.61 1.37 27.10
C CYS A 316 11.88 2.18 26.80
N LEU A 317 12.62 1.82 25.75
CA LEU A 317 13.82 2.58 25.35
C LEU A 317 13.47 3.99 24.86
N LEU A 318 12.34 4.15 24.16
CA LEU A 318 11.86 5.46 23.69
C LEU A 318 11.52 6.42 24.82
N LEU A 319 10.84 5.93 25.86
CA LEU A 319 10.28 6.77 26.92
C LEU A 319 11.17 6.91 28.15
N LEU A 320 11.91 5.85 28.52
CA LEU A 320 12.64 5.79 29.80
C LEU A 320 14.13 6.08 29.67
N THR A 321 14.67 6.17 28.45
CA THR A 321 16.10 6.35 28.23
C THR A 321 16.41 7.55 27.33
N ASP A 322 17.67 8.00 27.39
CA ASP A 322 18.16 9.11 26.56
C ASP A 322 18.31 8.74 25.08
N LEU A 323 18.29 7.44 24.74
CA LEU A 323 18.31 6.96 23.36
C LEU A 323 17.10 7.44 22.54
N SER A 324 15.98 7.77 23.21
CA SER A 324 14.76 8.29 22.59
C SER A 324 14.38 7.55 21.30
N VAL A 325 14.35 8.23 20.16
CA VAL A 325 13.98 7.68 18.85
C VAL A 325 14.89 6.51 18.45
N ALA A 326 16.20 6.60 18.63
CA ALA A 326 17.12 5.50 18.32
C ALA A 326 16.82 4.24 19.15
N GLY A 327 16.42 4.44 20.41
CA GLY A 327 16.05 3.36 21.32
C GLY A 327 14.85 2.56 20.83
N PHE A 328 13.84 3.25 20.29
CA PHE A 328 12.66 2.61 19.69
C PHE A 328 13.06 1.62 18.59
N TRP A 329 13.91 2.06 17.65
CA TRP A 329 14.33 1.25 16.51
C TRP A 329 15.26 0.09 16.91
N TRP A 330 16.08 0.25 17.94
CA TRP A 330 16.84 -0.88 18.50
C TRP A 330 15.92 -1.96 19.09
N GLY A 331 14.86 -1.55 19.79
CA GLY A 331 13.85 -2.48 20.31
C GLY A 331 13.14 -3.23 19.17
N LEU A 332 12.69 -2.52 18.14
CA LEU A 332 12.08 -3.16 16.97
C LEU A 332 13.04 -4.09 16.23
N THR A 333 14.32 -3.74 16.14
CA THR A 333 15.37 -4.59 15.54
C THR A 333 15.48 -5.93 16.26
N ALA A 334 15.38 -5.95 17.59
CA ALA A 334 15.40 -7.21 18.36
C ALA A 334 14.19 -8.10 18.04
N GLY A 335 12.99 -7.50 17.96
CA GLY A 335 11.78 -8.22 17.55
C GLY A 335 11.87 -8.76 16.13
N MET A 336 12.31 -7.93 15.17
CA MET A 336 12.45 -8.32 13.75
C MET A 336 13.55 -9.35 13.55
N GLY A 337 14.64 -9.27 14.31
CA GLY A 337 15.68 -10.28 14.32
C GLY A 337 15.11 -11.67 14.63
N LEU A 338 14.30 -11.78 15.69
CA LEU A 338 13.64 -13.04 16.04
C LEU A 338 12.67 -13.51 14.95
N GLU A 339 11.84 -12.60 14.43
CA GLU A 339 10.90 -12.91 13.34
C GLU A 339 11.62 -13.42 12.09
N SER A 340 12.72 -12.76 11.70
CA SER A 340 13.52 -13.13 10.52
C SER A 340 14.07 -14.55 10.64
N ILE A 341 14.59 -14.93 11.82
CA ILE A 341 15.14 -16.26 12.08
C ILE A 341 14.02 -17.31 11.97
N ILE A 342 12.88 -17.06 12.60
CA ILE A 342 11.74 -17.99 12.57
C ILE A 342 11.22 -18.15 11.14
N TYR A 343 11.04 -17.06 10.39
CA TYR A 343 10.60 -17.11 9.00
C TYR A 343 11.56 -17.88 8.10
N VAL A 344 12.87 -17.66 8.23
CA VAL A 344 13.86 -18.42 7.46
C VAL A 344 13.78 -19.91 7.81
N ILE A 345 13.67 -20.28 9.09
CA ILE A 345 13.49 -21.67 9.51
C ILE A 345 12.21 -22.27 8.92
N LEU A 346 11.10 -21.54 8.96
CA LEU A 346 9.83 -21.97 8.37
C LEU A 346 9.98 -22.23 6.88
N ILE A 347 10.60 -21.32 6.13
CA ILE A 347 10.84 -21.44 4.68
C ILE A 347 11.70 -22.66 4.35
N LEU A 348 12.77 -22.90 5.12
CA LEU A 348 13.64 -24.06 4.92
C LEU A 348 12.93 -25.40 5.18
N LYS A 349 11.90 -25.41 6.03
CA LYS A 349 11.11 -26.59 6.39
C LYS A 349 9.85 -26.78 5.53
N ILE A 350 9.61 -25.96 4.51
CA ILE A 350 8.44 -26.10 3.65
C ILE A 350 8.53 -27.38 2.83
N ASP A 351 7.54 -28.26 2.98
CA ASP A 351 7.28 -29.33 2.03
C ASP A 351 6.55 -28.76 0.81
N TRP A 352 7.30 -28.57 -0.26
CA TRP A 352 6.78 -27.99 -1.50
C TRP A 352 5.74 -28.88 -2.20
N ASN A 353 5.77 -30.21 -2.01
CA ASN A 353 4.80 -31.12 -2.63
C ASN A 353 3.44 -31.02 -1.94
N ASP A 354 3.43 -30.98 -0.60
CA ASP A 354 2.21 -30.74 0.18
C ASP A 354 1.62 -29.36 -0.14
N MET A 355 2.46 -28.33 -0.30
CA MET A 355 1.98 -26.99 -0.65
C MET A 355 1.38 -26.90 -2.06
N CYS A 356 1.89 -27.65 -3.03
CA CYS A 356 1.23 -27.79 -4.34
C CYS A 356 -0.17 -28.40 -4.20
N THR A 357 -0.32 -29.44 -3.39
CA THR A 357 -1.61 -30.08 -3.13
C THR A 357 -2.60 -29.12 -2.45
N LYS A 358 -2.12 -28.33 -1.48
CA LYS A 358 -2.92 -27.29 -0.81
C LYS A 358 -3.31 -26.17 -1.77
N ALA A 359 -2.42 -25.73 -2.65
CA ALA A 359 -2.70 -24.71 -3.66
C ALA A 359 -3.76 -25.17 -4.67
N ALA A 360 -3.69 -26.44 -5.12
CA ALA A 360 -4.70 -27.03 -6.00
C ALA A 360 -6.09 -27.02 -5.34
N LYS A 361 -6.19 -27.46 -4.08
CA LYS A 361 -7.46 -27.44 -3.32
C LYS A 361 -8.01 -26.02 -3.11
N ARG A 362 -7.14 -25.02 -2.97
CA ARG A 362 -7.56 -23.61 -2.80
C ARG A 362 -8.09 -22.96 -4.08
N THR A 363 -7.59 -23.39 -5.23
CA THR A 363 -7.93 -22.83 -6.55
C THR A 363 -9.01 -23.63 -7.28
N GLU A 364 -9.46 -24.72 -6.67
CA GLU A 364 -10.59 -25.51 -7.13
C GLU A 364 -11.90 -24.76 -6.89
N ILE A 365 -12.57 -24.36 -7.97
CA ILE A 365 -13.93 -23.82 -7.91
C ILE A 365 -14.87 -24.96 -8.26
N LYS A 366 -15.63 -25.44 -7.26
CA LYS A 366 -16.46 -26.66 -7.35
C LYS A 366 -17.52 -26.64 -8.45
N PHE A 367 -17.88 -25.46 -8.97
CA PHE A 367 -19.02 -25.27 -9.86
C PHE A 367 -18.64 -24.90 -11.31
N VAL A 368 -17.35 -24.72 -11.61
CA VAL A 368 -16.89 -24.45 -12.99
C VAL A 368 -16.33 -25.74 -13.59
N HIS A 369 -17.22 -26.54 -14.21
CA HIS A 369 -16.81 -27.64 -15.07
C HIS A 369 -15.96 -27.09 -16.22
N ALA A 370 -14.88 -27.79 -16.55
CA ALA A 370 -13.98 -27.42 -17.64
C ALA A 370 -14.79 -27.24 -18.93
N VAL A 371 -14.79 -26.02 -19.50
CA VAL A 371 -15.36 -25.80 -20.82
C VAL A 371 -14.41 -26.41 -21.85
N PRO A 372 -14.84 -27.39 -22.66
CA PRO A 372 -14.03 -27.89 -23.77
C PRO A 372 -14.09 -26.89 -24.93
N GLY A 373 -12.92 -26.60 -25.50
CA GLY A 373 -12.76 -25.93 -26.80
C GLY A 373 -12.79 -24.41 -26.76
N GLN A 374 -11.69 -23.80 -27.21
CA GLN A 374 -11.59 -22.38 -27.55
C GLN A 374 -12.78 -21.96 -28.42
N ARG A 375 -13.68 -21.15 -27.89
CA ARG A 375 -14.46 -20.23 -28.71
C ARG A 375 -13.86 -18.84 -28.49
N GLU A 376 -13.36 -18.23 -29.56
CA GLU A 376 -13.16 -16.80 -29.58
C GLU A 376 -14.54 -16.14 -29.41
N ILE A 377 -14.86 -15.78 -28.17
CA ILE A 377 -16.05 -15.00 -27.87
C ILE A 377 -15.67 -13.55 -28.17
N GLU A 378 -16.12 -13.05 -29.32
CA GLU A 378 -16.22 -11.61 -29.56
C GLU A 378 -17.10 -11.00 -28.47
N ILE A 379 -16.50 -10.24 -27.55
CA ILE A 379 -17.24 -9.52 -26.52
C ILE A 379 -17.98 -8.35 -27.18
N LYS A 380 -19.14 -8.61 -27.78
CA LYS A 380 -20.10 -7.58 -28.21
C LYS A 380 -20.94 -7.01 -27.05
N GLY A 381 -20.82 -7.58 -25.84
CA GLY A 381 -21.69 -7.27 -24.69
C GLY A 381 -21.13 -6.39 -23.58
N LEU A 382 -19.83 -6.00 -23.57
CA LEU A 382 -19.29 -5.17 -22.48
C LEU A 382 -19.62 -3.68 -22.63
N PHE A 383 -19.88 -3.22 -23.86
CA PHE A 383 -20.16 -1.81 -24.15
C PHE A 383 -21.39 -1.25 -23.41
N PRO A 384 -22.53 -1.95 -23.31
CA PRO A 384 -23.69 -1.43 -22.57
C PRO A 384 -23.50 -1.40 -21.04
N ILE A 385 -22.77 -2.36 -20.45
CA ILE A 385 -22.46 -2.33 -19.00
C ILE A 385 -21.44 -1.24 -18.69
N PHE A 386 -20.41 -1.06 -19.54
CA PHE A 386 -19.50 0.08 -19.41
C PHE A 386 -20.21 1.41 -19.68
N GLN A 387 -21.20 1.48 -20.58
CA GLN A 387 -22.04 2.66 -20.74
C GLN A 387 -22.95 2.90 -19.53
N PHE A 388 -23.53 1.86 -18.94
CA PHE A 388 -24.37 1.97 -17.75
C PHE A 388 -23.56 2.37 -16.50
N ILE A 389 -22.37 1.78 -16.34
CA ILE A 389 -21.38 2.18 -15.33
C ILE A 389 -20.94 3.61 -15.61
N LYS A 390 -20.53 3.96 -16.85
CA LYS A 390 -20.14 5.33 -17.25
C LYS A 390 -21.28 6.33 -17.06
N GLN A 391 -22.54 5.93 -17.20
CA GLN A 391 -23.72 6.78 -16.99
C GLN A 391 -23.98 6.96 -15.48
N LYS A 392 -23.87 5.92 -14.65
CA LYS A 392 -23.99 6.03 -13.20
C LYS A 392 -22.78 6.69 -12.54
N THR A 393 -21.54 6.40 -12.94
CA THR A 393 -20.35 7.13 -12.49
C THR A 393 -20.32 8.53 -13.05
N SER A 394 -20.87 8.82 -14.24
CA SER A 394 -21.12 10.19 -14.70
C SER A 394 -22.14 10.89 -13.80
N ILE A 395 -23.25 10.26 -13.41
CA ILE A 395 -24.24 10.87 -12.51
C ILE A 395 -23.69 11.07 -11.09
N VAL A 396 -22.91 10.13 -10.56
CA VAL A 396 -22.28 10.22 -9.22
C VAL A 396 -21.10 11.20 -9.25
N ALA A 397 -20.26 11.18 -10.28
CA ALA A 397 -19.19 12.16 -10.47
C ALA A 397 -19.76 13.54 -10.77
N LYS A 398 -20.87 13.67 -11.49
CA LYS A 398 -21.57 14.94 -11.74
C LYS A 398 -22.28 15.44 -10.49
N LYS A 399 -22.89 14.59 -9.67
CA LYS A 399 -23.38 14.99 -8.33
C LYS A 399 -22.24 15.37 -7.38
N ALA A 400 -21.12 14.65 -7.41
CA ALA A 400 -19.95 14.98 -6.61
C ALA A 400 -19.32 16.31 -7.10
N ILE A 401 -19.16 16.50 -8.41
CA ILE A 401 -18.67 17.74 -9.03
C ILE A 401 -19.65 18.88 -8.83
N ASP A 402 -20.96 18.69 -8.93
CA ASP A 402 -21.97 19.74 -8.72
C ASP A 402 -22.03 20.13 -7.24
N HIS A 403 -21.98 19.17 -6.31
CA HIS A 403 -21.88 19.47 -4.87
C HIS A 403 -20.55 20.15 -4.52
N PHE A 404 -19.45 19.79 -5.20
CA PHE A 404 -18.13 20.42 -5.04
C PHE A 404 -18.07 21.80 -5.70
N THR A 405 -18.74 22.02 -6.83
CA THR A 405 -18.80 23.28 -7.58
C THR A 405 -19.73 24.28 -6.90
N VAL A 406 -20.86 23.83 -6.34
CA VAL A 406 -21.76 24.67 -5.52
C VAL A 406 -21.07 25.11 -4.22
N VAL A 407 -20.29 24.24 -3.59
CA VAL A 407 -19.46 24.62 -2.43
C VAL A 407 -18.30 25.56 -2.83
N THR A 408 -17.77 25.42 -4.05
CA THR A 408 -16.69 26.29 -4.57
C THR A 408 -17.21 27.67 -5.00
N LEU A 409 -18.44 27.78 -5.51
CA LEU A 409 -19.03 29.05 -5.95
C LEU A 409 -19.64 29.87 -4.80
N ILE A 410 -20.16 29.23 -3.75
CA ILE A 410 -20.78 29.95 -2.62
C ILE A 410 -19.73 30.55 -1.66
N HIS A 411 -18.44 30.20 -1.76
CA HIS A 411 -17.39 30.68 -0.84
C HIS A 411 -16.19 31.39 -1.51
N CYS A 412 -16.26 31.68 -2.80
CA CYS A 412 -15.23 32.40 -3.57
C CYS A 412 -15.57 33.89 -3.81
N ASP A 413 -16.20 34.58 -2.85
CA ASP A 413 -16.66 35.96 -3.07
C ASP A 413 -15.62 37.09 -2.91
N PRO A 414 -14.38 36.92 -2.37
CA PRO A 414 -13.43 38.04 -2.38
C PRO A 414 -12.33 37.95 -3.46
N PHE A 415 -12.26 36.91 -4.30
CA PHE A 415 -11.15 36.71 -5.25
C PHE A 415 -11.48 36.91 -6.74
N CYS A 416 -12.65 37.46 -7.07
CA CYS A 416 -13.08 37.71 -8.45
C CYS A 416 -12.38 38.89 -9.18
N SER A 417 -11.37 39.53 -8.58
CA SER A 417 -10.71 40.71 -9.14
C SER A 417 -9.36 40.45 -9.83
N HIS A 418 -8.86 39.21 -9.87
CA HIS A 418 -7.59 38.92 -10.54
C HIS A 418 -7.78 38.66 -12.06
N PRO A 419 -7.11 39.40 -12.97
CA PRO A 419 -7.32 39.31 -14.42
C PRO A 419 -7.00 37.93 -15.03
N PHE A 420 -6.29 37.08 -14.30
CA PHE A 420 -6.01 35.69 -14.69
C PHE A 420 -7.23 34.75 -14.48
N ALA A 421 -8.05 35.00 -13.46
CA ALA A 421 -9.25 34.20 -13.16
C ALA A 421 -10.37 34.48 -14.17
N LEU A 422 -10.53 35.74 -14.61
CA LEU A 422 -11.47 36.14 -15.66
C LEU A 422 -11.16 35.49 -17.02
N LYS A 423 -9.88 35.33 -17.36
CA LYS A 423 -9.46 34.60 -18.58
C LYS A 423 -9.76 33.10 -18.50
N LEU A 424 -9.57 32.47 -17.34
CA LEU A 424 -9.92 31.06 -17.13
C LEU A 424 -11.44 30.83 -17.17
N ILE A 425 -12.25 31.71 -16.58
CA ILE A 425 -13.71 31.65 -16.65
C ILE A 425 -14.22 31.85 -18.08
N GLN A 426 -13.61 32.76 -18.86
CA GLN A 426 -13.96 32.92 -20.29
C GLN A 426 -13.58 31.70 -21.14
N VAL A 427 -12.48 31.01 -20.83
CA VAL A 427 -12.10 29.76 -21.52
C VAL A 427 -13.07 28.63 -21.20
N PHE A 428 -13.52 28.49 -19.95
CA PHE A 428 -14.53 27.49 -19.55
C PHE A 428 -15.95 27.83 -19.99
N SER A 429 -16.30 29.11 -20.15
CA SER A 429 -17.59 29.58 -20.67
C SER A 429 -17.75 29.29 -22.17
N LYS A 430 -16.68 29.48 -22.96
CA LYS A 430 -16.71 29.24 -24.41
C LYS A 430 -16.78 27.78 -24.82
N THR A 431 -16.52 26.82 -23.93
CA THR A 431 -16.59 25.38 -24.26
C THR A 431 -17.98 24.77 -24.07
N LYS A 432 -19.01 25.55 -23.71
CA LYS A 432 -20.33 25.01 -23.33
C LYS A 432 -21.50 25.37 -24.24
N VAL A 433 -21.28 26.08 -25.34
CA VAL A 433 -22.34 26.40 -26.30
C VAL A 433 -21.77 26.32 -27.71
N GLU A 434 -21.80 25.13 -28.32
CA GLU A 434 -22.02 24.98 -29.76
C GLU A 434 -22.15 23.48 -30.13
N ASN A 435 -23.24 23.18 -30.83
CA ASN A 435 -23.51 21.99 -31.64
C ASN A 435 -24.00 20.70 -30.95
N VAL A 436 -25.29 20.71 -30.57
CA VAL A 436 -26.23 19.65 -31.00
C VAL A 436 -27.55 20.33 -31.38
N VAL A 437 -27.65 20.78 -32.64
CA VAL A 437 -28.93 21.07 -33.28
C VAL A 437 -29.50 19.73 -33.73
N VAL A 438 -30.64 19.38 -33.15
CA VAL A 438 -31.46 18.23 -33.52
C VAL A 438 -32.23 18.59 -34.79
N HIS A 439 -32.02 17.85 -35.88
CA HIS A 439 -33.01 17.74 -36.94
C HIS A 439 -33.70 16.38 -36.79
N ALA A 440 -35.03 16.47 -36.63
CA ALA A 440 -35.99 15.39 -36.57
C ALA A 440 -36.19 14.73 -37.94
#